data_AF-X0X2Z0-F1
#
_entry.id   AF-X0X2Z0-F1
#
_cell.length_a   1.000
_cell.length_b   1.000
_cell.length_c   1.000
_cell.angle_alpha   90.00
_cell.angle_beta   90.00
_cell.angle_gamma   90.00
#
_symmetry.space_group_name_H-M   'P 1'
#
loop_
_entity.id
_entity.type
_entity.pdbx_description
1 polymer ?
#
loop_
_entity_poly.entity_id
_entity_poly.type
_entity_poly.pdbx_seq_one_letter_code
_entity_poly.pdbx_strand_id
1 'polypeptide(L)' 'MNTVEFTKEDVKEYLDNAISYWRGSRESYSTYYVDAYQSVRMSLFGELLSKEGEDNARDR' A
#
# COMPACT_ATOMS: atom_id res chain seq x y z
N MET A 1 -5.48 25.89 19.50
CA MET A 1 -5.74 24.58 18.86
C MET A 1 -4.39 23.98 18.53
N ASN A 2 -4.04 22.84 19.12
CA ASN A 2 -2.86 22.07 18.69
C ASN A 2 -3.31 21.18 17.53
N THR A 3 -2.82 21.47 16.32
CA THR A 3 -3.05 20.64 15.14
C THR A 3 -1.88 19.67 15.00
N VAL A 4 -2.18 18.40 14.71
CA VAL A 4 -1.18 17.44 14.26
C VAL A 4 -0.93 17.70 12.78
N GLU A 5 0.33 17.83 12.39
CA GLU A 5 0.71 18.00 10.99
C GLU A 5 0.44 16.69 10.23
N PHE A 6 -0.14 16.80 9.03
CA PHE A 6 -0.38 15.67 8.15
C PHE A 6 0.55 15.78 6.94
N THR A 7 1.44 14.80 6.82
CA THR A 7 2.57 14.79 5.91
C THR A 7 2.35 13.82 4.74
N LYS A 8 3.27 13.85 3.77
CA LYS A 8 3.27 12.91 2.65
C LYS A 8 3.56 11.48 3.12
N GLU A 9 4.38 11.35 4.16
CA GLU A 9 4.75 10.09 4.80
C GLU A 9 3.53 9.44 5.46
N ASP A 10 2.66 10.23 6.11
CA ASP A 10 1.41 9.73 6.69
C ASP A 10 0.48 9.13 5.62
N VAL A 11 0.41 9.76 4.43
CA VAL A 11 -0.33 9.21 3.29
C VAL A 11 0.27 7.89 2.82
N LYS A 12 1.61 7.82 2.71
CA LYS A 12 2.31 6.61 2.28
C LYS A 12 2.05 5.46 3.27
N GLU A 13 2.21 5.74 4.56
CA GLU A 13 1.98 4.76 5.62
C GLU A 13 0.54 4.27 5.63
N TYR A 14 -0.44 5.16 5.48
CA TYR A 14 -1.85 4.77 5.38
C TYR A 14 -2.09 3.81 4.20
N LEU A 15 -1.56 4.14 3.02
CA LEU A 15 -1.72 3.30 1.83
C LEU A 15 -1.04 1.94 2.01
N ASP A 16 0.17 1.91 2.56
CA ASP A 16 0.94 0.68 2.77
C ASP A 16 0.23 -0.26 3.76
N ASN A 17 -0.33 0.32 4.84
CA ASN A 17 -1.12 -0.42 5.82
C ASN A 17 -2.45 -0.93 5.22
N ALA A 18 -3.15 -0.11 4.44
CA ALA A 18 -4.39 -0.52 3.78
C ALA A 18 -4.15 -1.67 2.78
N ILE A 19 -3.11 -1.57 1.94
CA ILE A 19 -2.74 -2.63 0.99
C ILE A 19 -2.41 -3.93 1.75
N SER A 20 -1.60 -3.84 2.81
CA SER A 20 -1.21 -5.00 3.62
C SER A 20 -2.43 -5.66 4.30
N TYR A 21 -3.34 -4.85 4.84
CA TYR A 21 -4.59 -5.32 5.42
C TYR A 21 -5.43 -6.11 4.41
N TRP A 22 -5.69 -5.52 3.24
CA TRP A 22 -6.52 -6.17 2.21
C TRP A 22 -5.85 -7.38 1.58
N ARG A 23 -4.50 -7.44 1.52
CA ARG A 23 -3.77 -8.65 1.13
C ARG A 23 -3.95 -9.81 2.11
N GLY A 24 -4.08 -9.52 3.40
CA GLY A 24 -4.33 -10.53 4.44
C GLY A 24 -5.80 -10.95 4.57
N SER A 25 -6.72 -10.19 3.97
CA SER A 25 -8.16 -10.44 4.02
C SER A 25 -8.55 -11.69 3.21
N ARG A 26 -9.52 -12.45 3.74
CA ARG A 26 -10.10 -13.64 3.08
C ARG A 26 -11.37 -13.33 2.29
N GLU A 27 -11.78 -12.06 2.27
CA GLU A 27 -12.98 -11.63 1.55
C GLU A 27 -12.75 -11.70 0.03
N SER A 28 -13.77 -12.13 -0.71
CA SER A 28 -13.70 -12.31 -2.17
C SER A 28 -13.44 -11.01 -2.94
N TYR A 29 -13.79 -9.87 -2.34
CA TYR A 29 -13.62 -8.53 -2.93
C TYR A 29 -12.30 -7.85 -2.56
N SER A 30 -11.43 -8.50 -1.76
CA SER A 30 -10.21 -7.89 -1.24
C SER A 30 -9.24 -7.46 -2.34
N THR A 31 -9.21 -8.19 -3.45
CA THR A 31 -8.37 -7.87 -4.62
C THR A 31 -8.70 -6.51 -5.22
N TYR A 32 -9.98 -6.13 -5.30
CA TYR A 32 -10.40 -4.83 -5.82
C TYR A 32 -9.89 -3.67 -4.95
N TYR A 33 -9.87 -3.86 -3.63
CA TYR A 33 -9.32 -2.86 -2.71
C TYR A 33 -7.80 -2.77 -2.83
N VAL A 34 -7.10 -3.90 -2.91
CA VAL A 34 -5.65 -3.91 -3.16
C VAL A 34 -5.32 -3.14 -4.45
N ASP A 35 -6.03 -3.40 -5.54
CA ASP A 35 -5.81 -2.72 -6.83
C ASP A 35 -6.10 -1.22 -6.73
N ALA A 36 -7.18 -0.83 -6.04
CA ALA A 36 -7.52 0.58 -5.84
C ALA A 36 -6.43 1.33 -5.06
N TYR A 37 -5.99 0.78 -3.91
CA TYR A 37 -4.96 1.42 -3.10
C TYR A 37 -3.59 1.42 -3.80
N GLN A 38 -3.24 0.36 -4.51
CA GLN A 38 -2.02 0.29 -5.32
C GLN A 38 -2.02 1.32 -6.45
N SER A 39 -3.16 1.54 -7.12
CA SER A 39 -3.28 2.56 -8.17
C SER A 39 -3.03 3.96 -7.60
N VAL A 40 -3.56 4.27 -6.41
CA VAL A 40 -3.33 5.56 -5.75
C VAL A 40 -1.87 5.70 -5.35
N ARG A 41 -1.28 4.66 -4.75
CA ARG A 41 0.12 4.63 -4.35
C ARG A 41 1.06 4.84 -5.55
N MET A 42 0.84 4.11 -6.64
CA MET A 42 1.59 4.26 -7.88
C MET A 42 1.49 5.69 -8.43
N SER A 43 0.29 6.28 -8.38
CA SER A 43 0.05 7.65 -8.89
C SER A 43 0.77 8.72 -8.05
N LEU A 44 0.84 8.54 -6.73
CA LEU A 44 1.43 9.53 -5.82
C LEU A 44 2.94 9.35 -5.59
N PHE A 45 3.44 8.12 -5.68
CA PHE A 45 4.80 7.76 -5.28
C PHE A 45 5.63 7.12 -6.39
N GLY A 46 5.03 6.78 -7.54
CA GLY A 46 5.74 6.21 -8.68
C GLY A 46 6.14 4.73 -8.50
N GLU A 47 5.63 4.06 -7.47
CA GLU A 47 5.96 2.67 -7.17
C GLU A 47 4.75 1.92 -6.57
N LEU A 48 4.68 0.61 -6.85
CA LEU A 48 3.77 -0.32 -6.19
C LEU A 48 4.40 -0.82 -4.88
N LEU A 49 3.58 -1.15 -3.89
CA LEU A 49 4.06 -1.86 -2.72
C LEU A 49 4.35 -3.32 -3.11
N SER A 50 5.62 -3.75 -3.03
CA SER A 50 6.01 -5.14 -3.28
C SER A 50 5.25 -6.11 -2.37
N LYS A 51 5.02 -7.35 -2.81
CA LYS A 51 4.62 -8.41 -1.88
C LYS A 51 5.87 -8.83 -1.11
N GLU A 52 5.80 -8.94 0.21
CA GLU A 52 6.91 -9.50 1.00
C GLU A 52 7.30 -10.86 0.40
N GLY A 53 8.50 -10.94 -0.18
CA GLY A 53 9.02 -12.13 -0.86
C GLY A 53 9.41 -11.99 -2.33
N GLU A 54 9.01 -10.92 -3.05
CA GLU A 54 9.34 -10.78 -4.49
C GLU A 54 10.72 -10.16 -4.77
N ASP A 55 11.32 -9.44 -3.83
CA ASP A 55 12.66 -8.85 -4.01
C ASP A 55 13.79 -9.91 -3.96
N ASN A 56 13.56 -11.08 -3.37
CA ASN A 56 14.53 -12.19 -3.31
C ASN A 56 14.54 -13.09 -4.56
N ALA A 57 13.65 -12.87 -5.53
CA ALA A 57 13.51 -13.72 -6.73
C ALA A 57 14.20 -13.15 -7.98
N ARG A 58 14.69 -11.90 -7.94
CA ARG A 58 15.42 -11.28 -9.06
C ARG A 58 16.94 -11.42 -8.98
N ASP A 59 17.44 -12.06 -7.93
CA ASP A 59 18.87 -12.26 -7.65
C ASP A 59 19.29 -13.76 -7.62
N ARG A 60 18.49 -14.64 -8.27
CA ARG A 60 18.82 -16.06 -8.46
C ARG A 60 18.78 -16.48 -9.93
#